data_AF-A0A942ARY3-F1
#
_entry.id   AF-A0A942ARY3-F1
#
_cell.length_a   1.000
_cell.length_b   1.000
_cell.length_c   1.000
_cell.angle_alpha   90.00
_cell.angle_beta   90.00
_cell.angle_gamma   90.00
#
_symmetry.space_group_name_H-M   'P 1'
#
loop_
_entity.id
_entity.type
_entity.pdbx_description
1 polymer ?
#
loop_
_entity_poly.entity_id
_entity_poly.type
_entity_poly.pdbx_seq_one_letter_code
_entity_poly.pdbx_strand_id
1 'polypeptide(L)'
;MKKIFKALGVVIASGAVVATLASCSNVTQDYADKIVEKAEDKKNYTYEEVMKKLGDEAINGTIEVAGYRVGVIIGVKGIKTKEDLQAKIDAGEDVEGIVVTIANGKATTARYGKINASDLKLMK
;
A
#
# COMPACT_ATOMS: atom_id res chain seq x y z
N MET A 1 -35.31 -52.28 10.14
CA MET A 1 -35.73 -51.59 8.90
C MET A 1 -36.26 -50.20 9.24
N LYS A 2 -35.52 -49.15 8.85
CA LYS A 2 -36.06 -47.88 8.35
C LYS A 2 -34.90 -47.14 7.69
N LYS A 3 -34.87 -47.26 6.36
CA LYS A 3 -33.95 -46.60 5.43
C LYS A 3 -34.35 -45.13 5.34
N ILE A 4 -33.39 -44.20 5.37
CA ILE A 4 -33.36 -43.02 4.49
C ILE A 4 -31.93 -42.45 4.47
N PHE A 5 -31.08 -43.06 3.65
CA PHE A 5 -30.02 -42.32 2.97
C PHE A 5 -30.67 -41.61 1.78
N LYS A 6 -30.64 -40.28 1.76
CA LYS A 6 -30.73 -39.50 0.52
C LYS A 6 -29.81 -38.28 0.63
N ALA A 7 -28.97 -38.19 -0.37
CA ALA A 7 -27.95 -37.18 -0.60
C ALA A 7 -28.50 -35.76 -0.68
N LEU A 8 -27.78 -34.83 -0.06
CA LEU A 8 -27.59 -33.46 -0.54
C LEU A 8 -26.07 -33.34 -0.64
N GLY A 9 -25.44 -33.50 -1.80
CA GLY A 9 -25.58 -32.59 -2.92
C GLY A 9 -24.42 -31.60 -2.84
N VAL A 10 -23.22 -32.05 -3.21
CA VAL A 10 -22.06 -31.19 -3.45
C VAL A 10 -22.42 -30.22 -4.57
N VAL A 11 -22.38 -28.92 -4.27
CA VAL A 11 -22.26 -27.87 -5.28
C VAL A 11 -20.96 -27.13 -4.98
N ILE A 12 -20.02 -27.28 -5.90
CA ILE A 12 -18.71 -26.63 -5.90
C ILE A 12 -18.94 -25.20 -6.39
N ALA A 13 -18.54 -24.20 -5.61
CA ALA A 13 -18.30 -22.84 -6.09
C ALA A 13 -17.03 -22.31 -5.42
N SER A 14 -15.91 -22.57 -6.09
CA SER A 14 -14.75 -21.69 -6.23
C SER A 14 -14.76 -20.37 -5.46
N GLY A 15 -13.69 -20.12 -4.71
CA GLY A 15 -13.22 -18.76 -4.47
C GLY A 15 -12.76 -18.49 -3.05
N ALA A 16 -11.43 -18.54 -2.87
CA ALA A 16 -10.67 -17.93 -1.79
C ALA A 16 -11.14 -18.28 -0.36
N VAL A 17 -10.34 -19.15 0.27
CA VAL A 17 -10.11 -19.03 1.71
C VAL A 17 -9.76 -17.55 1.95
N VAL A 18 -10.72 -16.78 2.48
CA VAL A 18 -10.44 -15.48 3.08
C VAL A 18 -9.66 -15.82 4.34
N ALA A 19 -8.37 -16.13 4.15
CA ALA A 19 -7.40 -16.05 5.20
C ALA A 19 -7.41 -14.57 5.55
N THR A 20 -8.13 -14.23 6.62
CA THR A 20 -7.84 -13.08 7.46
C THR A 20 -6.43 -13.27 8.03
N LEU A 21 -5.45 -13.25 7.14
CA LEU A 21 -4.08 -12.94 7.47
C LEU A 21 -4.21 -11.56 8.10
N ALA A 22 -4.03 -11.48 9.41
CA ALA A 22 -3.72 -10.24 10.07
C ALA A 22 -2.59 -9.62 9.25
N SER A 23 -2.92 -8.66 8.38
CA SER A 23 -1.95 -8.07 7.49
C SER A 23 -1.08 -7.21 8.38
N CYS A 24 0.07 -7.73 8.79
CA CYS A 24 1.12 -6.90 9.33
C CYS A 24 1.38 -5.81 8.29
N SER A 25 1.04 -4.57 8.64
CA SER A 25 1.25 -3.41 7.80
C SER A 25 2.71 -3.38 7.34
N ASN A 26 2.93 -3.18 6.04
CA ASN A 26 4.27 -2.98 5.48
C ASN A 26 4.68 -1.50 5.53
N VAL A 27 3.92 -0.65 6.21
CA VAL A 27 4.28 0.74 6.52
C VAL A 27 5.28 0.71 7.67
N THR A 28 6.56 0.51 7.33
CA THR A 28 7.65 0.35 8.30
C THR A 28 8.92 1.05 7.82
N GLN A 29 9.82 1.36 8.75
CA GLN A 29 11.15 1.85 8.43
C GLN A 29 11.96 0.83 7.62
N ASP A 30 11.94 -0.45 8.00
CA ASP A 30 12.64 -1.53 7.27
C ASP A 30 12.25 -1.58 5.78
N TYR A 31 10.97 -1.33 5.46
CA TYR A 31 10.56 -1.31 4.05
C TYR A 31 11.05 -0.05 3.32
N ALA A 32 11.05 1.12 3.98
CA ALA A 32 11.63 2.33 3.42
C ALA A 32 13.14 2.16 3.13
N ASP A 33 13.88 1.60 4.08
CA ASP A 33 15.32 1.35 3.97
C ASP A 33 15.62 0.39 2.81
N LYS A 34 14.82 -0.68 2.66
CA LYS A 34 14.92 -1.61 1.52
C LYS A 34 14.65 -0.96 0.15
N ILE A 35 13.75 0.02 0.08
CA ILE A 35 13.53 0.76 -1.17
C ILE A 35 14.77 1.56 -1.55
N VAL A 36 15.38 2.24 -0.56
CA VAL A 36 16.60 3.02 -0.77
C VAL A 36 17.77 2.11 -1.17
N GLU A 37 18.01 1.03 -0.42
CA GLU A 37 19.05 0.05 -0.72
C GLU A 37 18.93 -0.50 -2.14
N LYS A 38 17.72 -0.92 -2.54
CA LYS A 38 17.49 -1.42 -3.91
C LYS A 38 17.67 -0.34 -4.98
N ALA A 39 17.39 0.92 -4.67
CA ALA A 39 17.59 2.02 -5.60
C ALA A 39 19.08 2.29 -5.84
N GLU A 40 19.90 2.25 -4.78
CA GLU A 40 21.36 2.37 -4.86
C GLU A 40 21.97 1.24 -5.71
N ASP A 41 21.43 0.04 -5.54
CA ASP A 41 21.78 -1.16 -6.30
C ASP A 41 21.29 -1.19 -7.75
N LYS A 42 20.55 -0.16 -8.19
CA LYS A 42 19.85 -0.08 -9.49
C LYS A 42 18.85 -1.23 -9.72
N LYS A 43 18.34 -1.83 -8.65
CA LYS A 43 17.33 -2.89 -8.62
C LYS A 43 16.00 -2.40 -8.04
N ASN A 44 15.66 -1.15 -8.33
CA ASN A 44 14.48 -0.46 -7.79
C ASN A 44 13.20 -1.31 -7.89
N TYR A 45 12.38 -1.25 -6.84
CA TYR A 45 11.00 -1.74 -6.92
C TYR A 45 10.22 -0.93 -7.96
N THR A 46 9.28 -1.58 -8.66
CA THR A 46 8.34 -0.88 -9.54
C THR A 46 7.20 -0.24 -8.73
N TYR A 47 6.49 0.69 -9.35
CA TYR A 47 5.26 1.27 -8.82
C TYR A 47 4.27 0.17 -8.37
N GLU A 48 4.04 -0.84 -9.21
CA GLU A 48 3.09 -1.93 -8.94
C GLU A 48 3.54 -2.78 -7.75
N GLU A 49 4.85 -3.04 -7.62
CA GLU A 49 5.39 -3.76 -6.48
C GLU A 49 5.19 -2.99 -5.17
N VAL A 50 5.40 -1.67 -5.18
CA VAL A 50 5.16 -0.82 -4.01
C VAL A 50 3.68 -0.78 -3.64
N MET A 51 2.79 -0.54 -4.61
CA MET A 51 1.33 -0.55 -4.37
C MET A 51 0.87 -1.89 -3.81
N LYS A 52 1.35 -3.01 -4.37
CA LYS A 52 1.02 -4.36 -3.89
C LYS A 52 1.56 -4.62 -2.48
N LYS A 53 2.76 -4.13 -2.17
CA LYS A 53 3.40 -4.36 -0.87
C LYS A 53 2.73 -3.55 0.25
N LEU A 54 2.40 -2.29 -0.02
CA LEU A 54 1.67 -1.43 0.92
C LEU A 54 0.19 -1.80 1.02
N GLY A 55 -0.39 -2.38 -0.04
CA GLY A 55 -1.77 -2.85 -0.06
C GLY A 55 -2.77 -1.71 0.09
N ASP A 56 -3.80 -1.93 0.90
CA ASP A 56 -4.88 -0.97 1.14
C ASP A 56 -4.43 0.34 1.80
N GLU A 57 -3.25 0.35 2.43
CA GLU A 57 -2.68 1.52 3.08
C GLU A 57 -1.95 2.44 2.08
N ALA A 58 -1.85 2.05 0.81
CA ALA A 58 -1.19 2.81 -0.24
C ALA A 58 -2.09 3.91 -0.81
N ILE A 59 -1.84 5.15 -0.42
CA ILE A 59 -2.49 6.33 -1.00
C ILE A 59 -1.69 6.77 -2.23
N ASN A 60 -2.30 6.61 -3.41
CA ASN A 60 -1.65 6.89 -4.69
C ASN A 60 -1.71 8.39 -5.05
N GLY A 61 -0.56 9.07 -5.03
CA GLY A 61 -0.37 10.44 -5.50
C GLY A 61 0.47 10.53 -6.77
N THR A 62 0.43 9.49 -7.62
CA THR A 62 1.17 9.44 -8.89
C THR A 62 0.28 9.75 -10.08
N ILE A 63 0.85 10.42 -11.07
CA ILE A 63 0.25 10.66 -12.38
C ILE A 63 0.98 9.85 -13.45
N GLU A 64 0.34 9.63 -14.59
CA GLU A 64 0.97 9.03 -15.77
C GLU A 64 1.53 10.13 -16.67
N VAL A 65 2.81 10.02 -17.01
CA VAL A 65 3.52 10.92 -17.92
C VAL A 65 4.31 10.08 -18.91
N ALA A 66 4.05 10.24 -20.20
CA ALA A 66 4.72 9.51 -21.27
C ALA A 66 4.75 7.98 -21.07
N GLY A 67 3.67 7.41 -20.53
CA GLY A 67 3.54 5.97 -20.27
C GLY A 67 4.18 5.48 -18.96
N TYR A 68 4.69 6.39 -18.12
CA TYR A 68 5.30 6.03 -16.83
C TYR A 68 4.62 6.75 -15.67
N ARG A 69 4.52 6.07 -14.52
CA ARG A 69 4.06 6.70 -13.28
C ARG A 69 5.16 7.57 -12.66
N VAL A 70 4.78 8.78 -12.25
CA VAL A 70 5.65 9.75 -11.57
C VAL A 70 4.87 10.43 -10.44
N GLY A 71 5.48 10.62 -9.28
CA GLY A 71 4.86 11.29 -8.13
C GLY A 71 5.25 10.61 -6.82
N VAL A 72 4.33 10.61 -5.85
CA VAL A 72 4.56 9.98 -4.55
C VAL A 72 3.48 8.96 -4.22
N ILE A 73 3.85 7.93 -3.47
CA ILE A 73 2.91 7.05 -2.77
C ILE A 73 3.12 7.29 -1.28
N ILE A 74 2.02 7.48 -0.54
CA ILE A 74 2.06 7.62 0.91
C ILE A 74 1.38 6.39 1.52
N GLY A 75 2.10 5.68 2.38
CA GLY A 75 1.56 4.58 3.16
C GLY A 75 1.40 4.97 4.62
N VAL A 76 0.19 4.85 5.18
CA VAL A 76 -0.05 5.12 6.61
C VAL A 76 -0.90 4.02 7.21
N LYS A 77 -0.49 3.51 8.38
CA LYS A 77 -1.17 2.38 9.01
C LYS A 77 -2.63 2.70 9.34
N GLY A 78 -3.55 1.90 8.84
CA GLY A 78 -4.99 2.06 9.06
C GLY A 78 -5.63 3.26 8.33
N ILE A 79 -4.90 3.99 7.47
CA ILE A 79 -5.46 5.07 6.65
C ILE A 79 -5.36 4.68 5.18
N LYS A 80 -6.48 4.82 4.45
CA LYS A 80 -6.58 4.36 3.06
C LYS A 80 -6.80 5.50 2.06
N THR A 81 -7.22 6.66 2.54
CA THR A 81 -7.61 7.80 1.69
C THR A 81 -6.78 9.03 2.01
N LYS A 82 -6.66 9.92 1.03
CA LYS A 82 -5.98 11.20 1.20
C LYS A 82 -6.75 12.10 2.17
N GLU A 83 -8.08 12.03 2.12
CA GLU A 83 -9.00 12.83 2.91
C GLU A 83 -8.89 12.49 4.40
N ASP A 84 -8.85 11.19 4.74
CA ASP A 84 -8.67 10.75 6.13
C ASP A 84 -7.30 11.17 6.69
N LEU A 85 -6.24 11.07 5.87
CA LEU A 85 -4.90 11.51 6.24
C LEU A 85 -4.86 13.02 6.47
N GLN A 86 -5.46 13.80 5.56
CA GLN A 86 -5.56 15.26 5.67
C GLN A 86 -6.31 15.67 6.93
N ALA A 87 -7.44 15.03 7.25
CA ALA A 87 -8.23 15.32 8.44
C ALA A 87 -7.42 15.11 9.74
N LYS A 88 -6.63 14.04 9.83
CA LYS A 88 -5.75 13.81 10.99
C LYS A 88 -4.66 14.87 11.12
N ILE A 89 -4.04 15.25 10.00
CA ILE A 89 -3.02 16.31 9.99
C ILE A 89 -3.63 17.65 10.41
N ASP A 90 -4.82 17.99 9.91
CA ASP A 90 -5.53 19.23 10.27
C ASP A 90 -5.99 19.24 11.73
N ALA A 91 -6.28 18.07 12.30
CA ALA A 91 -6.55 17.90 13.73
C ALA A 91 -5.28 18.00 14.60
N GLY A 92 -4.09 18.08 14.00
CA GLY A 92 -2.82 18.13 14.71
C GLY A 92 -2.35 16.78 15.26
N GLU A 93 -2.90 15.67 14.78
CA GLU A 93 -2.47 14.32 15.18
C GLU A 93 -1.07 14.00 14.62
N ASP A 94 -0.27 13.30 15.42
CA ASP A 94 1.00 12.74 14.97
C ASP A 94 0.73 11.45 14.18
N VAL A 95 0.90 11.54 12.85
CA VAL A 95 0.71 10.42 11.94
C VAL A 95 2.07 9.96 11.41
N GLU A 96 2.44 8.71 11.68
CA GLU A 96 3.63 8.08 11.09
C GLU A 96 3.29 7.26 9.86
N GLY A 97 4.18 7.29 8.88
CA GLY A 97 4.02 6.54 7.64
C GLY A 97 5.29 6.49 6.80
N ILE A 98 5.14 5.91 5.63
CA ILE A 98 6.16 5.85 4.58
C ILE A 98 5.78 6.80 3.45
N VAL A 99 6.73 7.59 2.96
CA VAL A 99 6.60 8.36 1.72
C VAL A 99 7.57 7.77 0.71
N VAL A 100 7.06 7.30 -0.43
CA VAL A 100 7.84 6.70 -1.51
C VAL A 100 7.79 7.59 -2.73
N THR A 101 8.95 7.98 -3.26
CA THR A 101 9.03 8.77 -4.50
C THR A 101 9.15 7.84 -5.71
N ILE A 102 8.24 8.01 -6.66
CA ILE A 102 8.17 7.26 -7.90
C ILE A 102 8.65 8.15 -9.06
N ALA A 103 9.64 7.67 -9.81
CA ALA A 103 10.07 8.28 -11.06
C ALA A 103 10.28 7.19 -12.11
N ASN A 104 9.81 7.45 -13.35
CA ASN A 104 9.89 6.49 -14.45
C ASN A 104 9.32 5.10 -14.09
N GLY A 105 8.20 5.07 -13.36
CA GLY A 105 7.55 3.84 -12.89
C GLY A 105 8.29 3.07 -11.80
N LYS A 106 9.36 3.63 -11.20
CA LYS A 106 10.21 2.97 -10.20
C LYS A 106 10.32 3.77 -8.91
N ALA A 107 10.42 3.09 -7.79
CA ALA A 107 10.69 3.68 -6.49
C ALA A 107 12.16 4.10 -6.39
N THR A 108 12.40 5.41 -6.30
CA THR A 108 13.76 5.99 -6.33
C THR A 108 14.29 6.35 -4.95
N THR A 109 13.40 6.67 -4.02
CA THR A 109 13.73 6.90 -2.62
C THR A 109 12.48 6.69 -1.77
N ALA A 110 12.67 6.41 -0.49
CA ALA A 110 11.61 6.37 0.50
C ALA A 110 12.10 6.91 1.83
N ARG A 111 11.17 7.40 2.65
CA ARG A 111 11.42 7.71 4.06
C ARG A 111 10.27 7.19 4.91
N TYR A 112 10.59 6.72 6.11
CA TYR A 112 9.61 6.46 7.16
C TYR A 112 9.70 7.56 8.22
N GLY A 113 8.55 7.96 8.78
CA GLY A 113 8.48 8.91 9.89
C GLY A 113 7.19 9.71 9.86
N LYS A 114 7.19 10.86 10.55
CA LYS A 114 6.02 11.74 10.60
C LYS A 114 5.63 12.21 9.19
N ILE A 115 4.33 12.16 8.91
CA ILE A 115 3.70 12.67 7.70
C ILE A 115 3.10 14.04 7.99
N ASN A 116 3.46 15.02 7.16
CA ASN A 116 3.08 16.41 7.34
C ASN A 116 2.29 16.91 6.11
N ALA A 117 1.65 18.07 6.24
CA ALA A 117 0.93 18.71 5.14
C ALA A 117 1.81 18.93 3.88
N SER A 118 3.12 19.12 4.04
CA SER A 118 4.05 19.24 2.92
C SER A 118 4.13 17.97 2.07
N ASP A 119 3.95 16.78 2.66
CA ASP A 119 3.97 15.51 1.92
C ASP A 119 2.70 15.35 1.08
N LEU A 120 1.55 15.75 1.64
CA LEU A 120 0.29 15.78 0.91
C LEU A 120 0.32 16.74 -0.28
N LYS A 121 1.10 17.83 -0.20
CA LYS A 121 1.32 18.75 -1.33
C LYS A 121 2.16 18.14 -2.47
N LEU A 122 2.90 17.06 -2.22
CA LEU A 122 3.64 16.34 -3.26
C LEU A 122 2.72 15.42 -4.09
N MET A 123 1.54 15.09 -3.57
CA MET A 123 0.53 14.33 -4.30
C MET A 123 -0.13 15.22 -5.34
N LYS A 124 0.05 14.87 -6.61
CA LYS A 124 -0.56 15.57 -7.75
C LYS A 124 -1.91 14.98 -8.12
#